data_AF-E8K2X6-F1
#
_entry.id   AF-E8K2X6-F1
#
_cell.length_a   1.000
_cell.length_b   1.000
_cell.length_c   1.000
_cell.angle_alpha   90.00
_cell.angle_beta   90.00
_cell.angle_gamma   90.00
#
_symmetry.space_group_name_H-M   'P 1'
#
loop_
_entity.id
_entity.type
_entity.pdbx_description
1 polymer ?
#
loop_
_entity_poly.entity_id
_entity_poly.type
_entity_poly.pdbx_seq_one_letter_code
_entity_poly.pdbx_strand_id
1 'polypeptide(L)'
;MGEIDYNQIYSLQNQVNAHYSSISSAQSRITSIDEQLERLRTAKKSVSKIQRNVHDIRYPINHRNIQPDWHGKQKDAFLKQWETFSTEYTNFQTEMNTFYDAICDEITRLENKKNEENGIIGWCQSQINNLGNFIDKLLHTKEGF
;
A
#
# COMPACT_ATOMS: atom_id res chain seq x y z
N MET A 1 15.70 -16.17 -53.63
CA MET A 1 15.63 -16.47 -52.18
C MET A 1 16.62 -15.57 -51.45
N GLY A 2 16.15 -14.62 -50.64
CA GLY A 2 17.06 -13.82 -49.80
C GLY A 2 17.42 -14.60 -48.55
N GLU A 3 18.67 -14.51 -48.07
CA GLU A 3 19.12 -15.13 -46.83
C GLU A 3 18.26 -14.72 -45.62
N ILE A 4 18.21 -15.60 -44.61
CA ILE A 4 17.66 -15.27 -43.30
C ILE A 4 18.62 -14.28 -42.64
N ASP A 5 18.13 -13.09 -42.30
CA ASP A 5 18.92 -12.14 -41.49
C ASP A 5 18.86 -12.59 -40.02
N TYR A 6 19.73 -13.55 -39.69
CA TYR A 6 19.88 -14.07 -38.33
C TYR A 6 20.30 -12.99 -37.34
N ASN A 7 20.96 -11.92 -37.78
CA ASN A 7 21.32 -10.80 -36.90
C ASN A 7 20.07 -10.01 -36.49
N GLN A 8 19.13 -9.80 -37.42
CA GLN A 8 17.86 -9.17 -37.13
C GLN A 8 17.03 -10.02 -36.14
N ILE A 9 16.93 -11.33 -36.36
CA ILE A 9 16.20 -12.24 -35.46
C ILE A 9 16.83 -12.23 -34.06
N TYR A 10 18.15 -12.32 -33.98
CA TYR A 10 18.87 -12.29 -32.71
C TYR A 10 18.64 -10.97 -31.94
N SER A 11 18.64 -9.84 -32.65
CA SER A 11 18.34 -8.52 -32.06
C SER A 11 16.93 -8.45 -31.47
N LEU A 12 15.92 -8.98 -32.20
CA LEU A 12 14.54 -9.03 -31.72
C LEU A 12 14.39 -9.96 -30.50
N GLN A 13 15.07 -11.11 -30.50
CA GLN A 13 15.09 -12.02 -29.35
C GLN A 13 15.73 -11.38 -28.11
N ASN A 14 16.79 -10.58 -28.28
CA ASN A 14 17.37 -9.83 -27.17
C ASN A 14 16.40 -8.79 -26.58
N GLN A 15 15.60 -8.13 -27.41
CA GLN A 15 14.55 -7.22 -26.93
C GLN A 15 13.47 -7.96 -26.15
N VAL A 16 13.02 -9.13 -26.64
CA VAL A 16 12.10 -10.01 -25.91
C VAL A 16 12.65 -10.38 -24.52
N ASN A 17 13.91 -10.79 -24.45
CA ASN A 17 14.58 -11.13 -23.19
C ASN A 17 14.67 -9.94 -22.22
N ALA A 18 14.90 -8.72 -22.75
CA ALA A 18 14.89 -7.50 -21.94
C ALA A 18 13.50 -7.20 -21.34
N HIS A 19 12.43 -7.43 -22.09
CA HIS A 19 11.07 -7.30 -21.59
C HIS A 19 10.72 -8.35 -20.53
N TYR A 20 11.14 -9.61 -20.70
CA TYR A 20 10.99 -10.63 -19.66
C TYR A 20 11.72 -10.25 -18.36
N SER A 21 12.94 -9.74 -18.47
CA SER A 21 13.73 -9.27 -17.33
C SER A 21 13.03 -8.12 -16.59
N SER A 22 12.39 -7.22 -17.35
CA SER A 22 11.59 -6.11 -16.81
C SER A 22 10.34 -6.62 -16.09
N ILE A 23 9.64 -7.62 -16.64
CA ILE A 23 8.49 -8.28 -16.00
C ILE A 23 8.91 -8.92 -14.67
N SER A 24 9.99 -9.69 -14.65
CA SER A 24 10.47 -10.32 -13.42
C SER A 24 10.83 -9.30 -12.34
N SER A 25 11.42 -8.18 -12.75
CA SER A 25 11.75 -7.08 -11.85
C SER A 25 10.48 -6.41 -11.27
N ALA A 26 9.47 -6.17 -12.10
CA ALA A 26 8.18 -5.62 -11.67
C ALA A 26 7.44 -6.57 -10.72
N GLN A 27 7.44 -7.88 -11.01
CA GLN A 27 6.85 -8.90 -10.15
C GLN A 27 7.51 -8.92 -8.76
N SER A 28 8.84 -8.86 -8.70
CA SER A 28 9.56 -8.78 -7.42
C SER A 28 9.17 -7.52 -6.62
N ARG A 29 9.02 -6.38 -7.29
CA ARG A 29 8.54 -5.14 -6.63
C ARG A 29 7.11 -5.27 -6.13
N ILE A 30 6.22 -5.90 -6.89
CA ILE A 30 4.84 -6.19 -6.47
C ILE A 30 4.82 -7.06 -5.21
N THR A 31 5.63 -8.12 -5.16
CA THR A 31 5.72 -8.98 -3.96
C THR A 31 6.13 -8.17 -2.73
N SER A 32 7.15 -7.32 -2.85
CA SER A 32 7.58 -6.45 -1.74
C SER A 32 6.49 -5.45 -1.32
N ILE A 33 5.73 -4.90 -2.28
CA ILE A 33 4.60 -4.02 -1.99
C ILE A 33 3.50 -4.77 -1.24
N ASP A 34 3.18 -6.00 -1.64
CA ASP A 34 2.14 -6.81 -1.00
C ASP A 34 2.50 -7.15 0.46
N GLU A 35 3.76 -7.45 0.74
CA GLU A 35 4.24 -7.63 2.12
C GLU A 35 4.09 -6.36 2.98
N GLN A 36 4.40 -5.19 2.41
CA GLN A 36 4.24 -3.90 3.10
C GLN A 36 2.76 -3.59 3.37
N LEU A 37 1.90 -3.82 2.38
CA LEU A 37 0.45 -3.62 2.51
C LEU A 37 -0.14 -4.50 3.61
N GLU A 38 0.29 -5.76 3.71
CA GLU A 38 -0.22 -6.67 4.76
C GLU A 38 0.17 -6.20 6.16
N ARG A 39 1.42 -5.75 6.33
CA ARG A 39 1.90 -5.18 7.60
C ARG A 39 1.13 -3.91 7.98
N LEU A 40 0.91 -3.00 7.02
CA LEU A 40 0.17 -1.76 7.25
C LEU A 40 -1.30 -2.01 7.57
N ARG A 41 -1.96 -2.94 6.87
CA ARG A 41 -3.35 -3.34 7.16
C ARG A 41 -3.49 -3.94 8.55
N THR A 42 -2.49 -4.70 9.01
CA THR A 42 -2.43 -5.20 10.38
C THR A 42 -2.25 -4.08 11.40
N ALA A 43 -1.32 -3.15 11.15
CA ALA A 43 -1.12 -1.98 12.01
C ALA A 43 -2.39 -1.11 12.11
N LYS A 44 -3.05 -0.85 10.98
CA LYS A 44 -4.33 -0.13 10.90
C LYS A 44 -5.39 -0.74 11.81
N LYS A 45 -5.57 -2.07 11.74
CA LYS A 45 -6.51 -2.80 12.61
C LYS A 45 -6.16 -2.64 14.09
N SER A 46 -4.89 -2.71 14.45
CA SER A 46 -4.41 -2.53 15.83
C SER A 46 -4.69 -1.11 16.34
N VAL A 47 -4.38 -0.09 15.54
CA VAL A 47 -4.65 1.32 15.86
C VAL A 47 -6.15 1.53 16.11
N SER A 48 -7.01 1.07 15.19
CA SER A 48 -8.46 1.16 15.37
C SER A 48 -8.96 0.43 16.61
N LYS A 49 -8.40 -0.74 16.93
CA LYS A 49 -8.78 -1.50 18.13
C LYS A 49 -8.41 -0.74 19.41
N ILE A 50 -7.21 -0.16 19.45
CA ILE A 50 -6.76 0.65 20.60
C ILE A 50 -7.68 1.86 20.78
N GLN A 51 -8.01 2.59 19.70
CA GLN A 51 -8.91 3.74 19.77
C GLN A 51 -10.28 3.38 20.31
N ARG A 52 -10.87 2.26 19.84
CA ARG A 52 -12.16 1.74 20.34
C ARG A 52 -12.07 1.38 21.82
N ASN A 53 -11.06 0.61 22.23
CA ASN A 53 -10.90 0.23 23.64
C ASN A 53 -10.80 1.47 24.55
N VAL A 54 -10.03 2.47 24.14
CA VAL A 54 -9.86 3.72 24.91
C VAL A 54 -11.16 4.55 24.91
N HIS A 55 -11.91 4.56 23.81
CA HIS A 55 -13.24 5.16 23.75
C HIS A 55 -14.24 4.45 24.68
N ASP A 56 -14.29 3.12 24.65
CA ASP A 56 -15.19 2.29 25.46
C ASP A 56 -14.92 2.44 26.96
N ILE A 57 -13.64 2.66 27.35
CA ILE A 57 -13.26 3.00 28.72
C ILE A 57 -13.73 4.42 29.07
N ARG A 58 -13.55 5.40 28.18
CA ARG A 58 -13.88 6.82 28.42
C ARG A 58 -15.39 7.06 28.49
N TYR A 59 -16.16 6.40 27.62
CA TYR A 59 -17.60 6.59 27.48
C TYR A 59 -18.35 6.56 28.83
N PRO A 60 -18.26 5.49 29.66
CA PRO A 60 -18.97 5.46 30.94
C PRO A 60 -18.46 6.50 31.94
N ILE A 61 -17.19 6.90 31.90
CA ILE A 61 -16.64 7.92 32.81
C ILE A 61 -17.31 9.27 32.56
N ASN A 62 -17.49 9.64 31.29
CA ASN A 62 -18.20 10.88 30.92
C ASN A 62 -19.73 10.78 31.19
N HIS A 63 -20.34 9.62 30.95
CA HIS A 63 -21.80 9.44 31.05
C HIS A 63 -22.32 9.16 32.45
N ARG A 64 -21.47 8.73 33.38
CA ARG A 64 -21.89 8.48 34.77
C ARG A 64 -22.21 9.75 35.55
N ASN A 65 -21.91 10.94 35.00
CA ASN A 65 -22.22 12.26 35.55
C ASN A 65 -22.26 12.30 37.10
N ILE A 66 -21.23 11.73 37.73
CA ILE A 66 -21.10 11.68 39.18
C ILE A 66 -20.49 13.01 39.58
N GLN A 67 -21.25 14.09 39.40
CA GLN A 67 -20.92 15.38 39.99
C GLN A 67 -21.80 15.58 41.22
N PRO A 68 -21.46 14.97 42.36
CA PRO A 68 -22.09 15.35 43.61
C PRO A 68 -21.73 16.81 43.91
N ASP A 69 -22.62 17.55 44.57
CA ASP A 69 -22.41 18.93 45.05
C ASP A 69 -21.36 18.95 46.17
N TRP A 70 -20.12 18.64 45.79
CA TRP A 70 -18.95 18.66 46.67
C TRP A 70 -18.31 20.05 46.60
N HIS A 71 -17.69 20.44 47.71
CA HIS A 71 -17.02 21.72 47.87
C HIS A 71 -15.69 21.55 48.62
N GLY A 72 -14.80 22.54 48.49
CA GLY A 72 -13.53 22.59 49.22
C GLY A 72 -12.34 22.03 48.44
N LYS A 73 -11.15 22.12 49.07
CA LYS A 73 -9.84 21.89 48.41
C LYS A 73 -9.68 20.53 47.73
N GLN A 74 -10.37 19.49 48.21
CA GLN A 74 -10.32 18.16 47.61
C GLN A 74 -11.02 18.12 46.24
N LYS A 75 -12.12 18.88 46.07
CA LYS A 75 -12.77 19.04 44.77
C LYS A 75 -11.87 19.78 43.79
N ASP A 76 -11.24 20.88 44.22
CA ASP A 76 -10.37 21.66 43.34
C ASP A 76 -9.18 20.82 42.85
N ALA A 77 -8.59 20.00 43.75
CA ALA A 77 -7.54 19.05 43.39
C ALA A 77 -8.03 17.98 42.40
N PHE A 78 -9.24 17.44 42.61
CA PHE A 78 -9.85 16.48 41.69
C PHE A 78 -10.13 17.10 40.31
N LEU A 79 -10.74 18.28 40.25
CA LEU A 79 -11.05 18.97 38.99
C LEU A 79 -9.79 19.23 38.17
N LYS A 80 -8.70 19.64 38.82
CA LYS A 80 -7.41 19.82 38.14
C LYS A 80 -6.88 18.49 37.57
N GLN A 81 -6.97 17.38 38.31
CA GLN A 81 -6.59 16.06 37.79
C GLN A 81 -7.48 15.63 36.63
N TRP A 82 -8.78 15.92 36.72
CA TRP A 82 -9.76 15.63 35.68
C TRP A 82 -9.49 16.39 34.38
N GLU A 83 -9.19 17.68 34.48
CA GLU A 83 -8.81 18.52 33.32
C GLU A 83 -7.54 18.02 32.64
N THR A 84 -6.51 17.68 33.42
CA THR A 84 -5.28 17.07 32.89
C THR A 84 -5.58 15.77 32.15
N PHE A 85 -6.28 14.84 32.79
CA PHE A 85 -6.67 13.57 32.18
C PHE A 85 -7.52 13.76 30.91
N SER A 86 -8.42 14.76 30.91
CA SER A 86 -9.24 15.09 29.74
C SER A 86 -8.42 15.62 28.57
N THR A 87 -7.39 16.42 28.86
CA THR A 87 -6.46 16.93 27.87
C THR A 87 -5.60 15.81 27.31
N GLU A 88 -5.02 14.96 28.17
CA GLU A 88 -4.21 13.80 27.76
C GLU A 88 -5.00 12.83 26.88
N TYR A 89 -6.26 12.55 27.20
CA TYR A 89 -7.13 11.72 26.36
C TYR A 89 -7.37 12.33 24.97
N THR A 90 -7.65 13.63 24.92
CA THR A 90 -7.87 14.33 23.64
C THR A 90 -6.59 14.29 22.79
N ASN A 91 -5.43 14.54 23.39
CA ASN A 91 -4.14 14.45 22.71
C ASN A 91 -3.89 13.04 22.17
N PHE A 92 -4.10 12.02 23.01
CA PHE A 92 -3.99 10.62 22.60
C PHE A 92 -4.88 10.29 21.40
N GLN A 93 -6.15 10.72 21.41
CA GLN A 93 -7.05 10.47 20.28
C GLN A 93 -6.60 11.19 19.00
N THR A 94 -6.12 12.42 19.11
CA THR A 94 -5.56 13.19 17.98
C THR A 94 -4.32 12.49 17.39
N GLU A 95 -3.40 12.03 18.23
CA GLU A 95 -2.22 11.28 17.80
C GLU A 95 -2.61 9.97 17.12
N MET A 96 -3.54 9.22 17.69
CA MET A 96 -4.02 7.96 17.11
C MET A 96 -4.73 8.16 15.76
N ASN A 97 -5.51 9.24 15.61
CA ASN A 97 -6.08 9.62 14.31
C ASN A 97 -4.98 9.94 13.30
N THR A 98 -3.98 10.72 13.71
CA THR A 98 -2.81 11.05 12.85
C THR A 98 -2.11 9.79 12.36
N PHE A 99 -1.86 8.82 13.24
CA PHE A 99 -1.27 7.53 12.84
C PHE A 99 -2.19 6.74 11.90
N TYR A 100 -3.49 6.71 12.18
CA TYR A 100 -4.45 6.01 11.33
C TYR A 100 -4.50 6.60 9.92
N ASP A 101 -4.52 7.93 9.80
CA ASP A 101 -4.54 8.64 8.53
C ASP A 101 -3.25 8.41 7.75
N ALA A 102 -2.08 8.53 8.41
CA ALA A 102 -0.78 8.25 7.78
C ALA A 102 -0.68 6.81 7.25
N ILE A 103 -1.22 5.83 7.98
CA ILE A 103 -1.29 4.44 7.52
C ILE A 103 -2.21 4.31 6.30
N CYS A 104 -3.34 5.02 6.27
CA CYS A 104 -4.25 5.01 5.13
C CYS A 104 -3.60 5.62 3.89
N ASP A 105 -2.93 6.76 4.03
CA ASP A 105 -2.23 7.44 2.94
C ASP A 105 -1.13 6.55 2.34
N GLU A 106 -0.35 5.88 3.20
CA GLU A 106 0.72 4.99 2.74
C GLU A 106 0.17 3.73 2.06
N ILE A 107 -0.94 3.17 2.55
CA ILE A 107 -1.64 2.07 1.85
C ILE A 107 -2.06 2.52 0.45
N THR A 108 -2.70 3.69 0.32
CA THR A 108 -3.12 4.22 -0.99
C THR A 108 -1.92 4.46 -1.91
N ARG A 109 -0.82 5.02 -1.39
CA ARG A 109 0.41 5.23 -2.16
C ARG A 109 0.98 3.91 -2.69
N LEU A 110 1.01 2.86 -1.86
CA LEU A 110 1.50 1.54 -2.24
C LEU A 110 0.57 0.82 -3.22
N GLU A 111 -0.75 0.93 -3.06
CA GLU A 111 -1.73 0.39 -4.01
C GLU A 111 -1.59 1.04 -5.39
N ASN A 112 -1.38 2.35 -5.44
CA ASN A 112 -1.10 3.06 -6.69
C ASN A 112 0.22 2.59 -7.33
N LYS A 113 1.28 2.46 -6.54
CA LYS A 113 2.56 1.93 -7.03
C LYS A 113 2.42 0.51 -7.58
N LYS A 114 1.64 -0.36 -6.92
CA LYS A 114 1.34 -1.71 -7.44
C LYS A 114 0.62 -1.66 -8.79
N ASN A 115 -0.31 -0.72 -8.97
CA ASN A 115 -1.00 -0.53 -10.25
C ASN A 115 -0.04 -0.08 -11.35
N GLU A 116 0.92 0.81 -11.04
CA GLU A 116 1.98 1.22 -11.98
C GLU A 116 2.83 0.03 -12.41
N GLU A 117 3.27 -0.82 -11.47
CA GLU A 117 4.04 -2.03 -11.79
C GLU A 117 3.26 -3.03 -12.65
N ASN A 118 1.96 -3.20 -12.39
CA ASN A 118 1.08 -4.01 -13.24
C ASN A 118 0.96 -3.41 -14.65
N GLY A 119 0.94 -2.07 -14.77
CA GLY A 119 0.97 -1.38 -16.06
C GLY A 119 2.26 -1.67 -16.85
N ILE A 120 3.41 -1.66 -16.18
CA ILE A 120 4.71 -2.03 -16.77
C ILE A 120 4.68 -3.47 -17.30
N ILE A 121 4.13 -4.40 -16.52
CA ILE A 121 3.98 -5.80 -16.92
C ILE A 121 3.12 -5.90 -18.19
N GLY A 122 1.95 -5.27 -18.20
CA GLY A 122 1.04 -5.28 -19.35
C GLY A 122 1.68 -4.69 -20.62
N TRP A 123 2.41 -3.57 -20.47
CA TRP A 123 3.15 -2.97 -21.58
C TRP A 123 4.24 -3.92 -22.13
N CYS A 124 5.04 -4.53 -21.25
CA CYS A 124 6.08 -5.48 -21.65
C CYS A 124 5.49 -6.70 -22.37
N GLN A 125 4.36 -7.24 -21.88
CA GLN A 125 3.66 -8.35 -22.52
C GLN A 125 3.18 -8.00 -23.93
N SER A 126 2.66 -6.78 -24.14
CA SER A 126 2.29 -6.29 -25.46
C SER A 126 3.49 -6.21 -26.40
N GLN A 127 4.64 -5.72 -25.92
CA GLN A 127 5.87 -5.69 -26.72
C GLN A 127 6.35 -7.09 -27.09
N ILE A 128 6.36 -8.03 -26.14
CA ILE A 128 6.73 -9.43 -26.40
C ILE A 128 5.83 -10.04 -27.48
N ASN A 129 4.52 -9.83 -27.41
CA ASN A 129 3.59 -10.35 -28.42
C ASN A 129 3.86 -9.75 -29.81
N ASN A 130 4.10 -8.44 -29.88
CA ASN A 130 4.41 -7.77 -31.15
C ASN A 130 5.73 -8.29 -31.74
N LEU A 131 6.78 -8.37 -30.93
CA LEU A 131 8.10 -8.86 -31.34
C LEU A 131 8.03 -10.34 -31.77
N GLY A 132 7.30 -11.18 -31.03
CA GLY A 132 7.07 -12.57 -31.38
C GLY A 132 6.43 -12.72 -32.75
N ASN A 133 5.33 -11.99 -33.01
CA ASN A 133 4.69 -11.98 -34.32
C ASN A 133 5.60 -11.45 -35.45
N PHE A 134 6.48 -10.50 -35.17
CA PHE A 134 7.47 -10.06 -36.16
C PHE A 134 8.50 -11.15 -36.46
N ILE A 135 9.01 -11.84 -35.44
CA ILE A 135 9.93 -12.98 -35.60
C ILE A 135 9.26 -14.09 -36.41
N ASP A 136 8.03 -14.47 -36.07
CA ASP A 136 7.27 -15.52 -36.78
C ASP A 136 7.09 -15.18 -38.26
N LYS A 137 6.76 -13.92 -38.58
CA LYS A 137 6.66 -13.47 -39.98
C LYS A 137 8.00 -13.56 -40.70
N LEU A 138 9.10 -13.14 -40.08
CA LEU A 138 10.44 -13.22 -40.69
C LEU A 138 10.83 -14.66 -41.01
N LEU A 139 10.47 -15.61 -40.14
CA LEU A 139 10.70 -17.04 -40.34
C LEU A 139 9.76 -17.61 -41.43
N HIS A 140 8.46 -17.30 -41.38
CA HIS A 140 7.47 -17.85 -42.30
C HIS A 140 7.66 -17.39 -43.76
N THR A 141 8.05 -16.13 -43.97
CA THR A 141 8.27 -15.58 -45.33
C THR A 141 9.42 -16.28 -46.06
N LYS A 142 10.17 -17.15 -45.39
CA LYS A 142 11.34 -17.86 -45.94
C LYS A 142 11.14 -19.37 -46.04
N GLU A 143 10.18 -19.96 -45.32
CA GLU A 143 9.83 -21.39 -45.39
C GLU A 143 8.78 -21.71 -46.47
N GLY A 144 8.14 -20.69 -47.07
CA GLY A 144 7.25 -20.86 -48.22
C GLY A 144 8.03 -20.89 -49.55
N PHE A 145 8.12 -22.08 -50.17
CA PHE A 145 8.53 -22.44 -51.54
C PHE A 145 9.56 -21.56 -52.28
#